data_AF-A0A8T2HPE7-F1
#
_entry.id   AF-A0A8T2HPE7-F1
#
_cell.length_a   1.000
_cell.length_b   1.000
_cell.length_c   1.000
_cell.angle_alpha   90.00
_cell.angle_beta   90.00
_cell.angle_gamma   90.00
#
_symmetry.space_group_name_H-M   'P 1'
#
loop_
_entity.id
_entity.type
_entity.pdbx_description
1 polymer ?
#
loop_
_entity_poly.entity_id
_entity_poly.type
_entity_poly.pdbx_seq_one_letter_code
_entity_poly.pdbx_strand_id
1 'polypeptide(L)'
;MAVSPLARPPARPMNVLQRSHIFSSRAVDHKSHHRSHLVFHHSNRSSTTQISSTRGKYADLLQGSKPAQDEMRWSVATVIENIGASADGSVRTLVLSVEDAVTYGDGRRVRHVQENTRWLDEYKFPGQFVAIRYEKTGTMDDGERYKDNSSSSNGGTAPPINDSATLSSSEPIVAKHLLALSSSPYVSRSASATLDAAIVEILVSRHGGEDEAALAELAPGARFHVSEVIGRGFSSLFNSIVGLQSCLEEGRPLLMVAVGSRGIAPLRAALAWTPVLAHATQHPINLVYAAESQSSAAYLLEWDSWREAGVGVHPIYVGDITRNGNASGAATGTAAGSAHVLALGEALEIALFGGERGLVGALGGADPREAAVVMSGVPGDVAAHLTRRLTHGGVQSERLLFCDFF
;
A
#
# COMPACT_ATOMS: atom_id res chain seq x y z
N MET A 1 65.50 -33.75 15.66
CA MET A 1 65.99 -33.45 14.30
C MET A 1 64.96 -33.92 13.31
N ALA A 2 64.14 -33.01 12.80
CA ALA A 2 63.24 -33.20 11.66
C ALA A 2 63.10 -31.81 11.01
N VAL A 3 63.51 -31.69 9.75
CA VAL A 3 63.68 -30.42 9.04
C VAL A 3 62.47 -30.18 8.13
N SER A 4 61.87 -29.01 8.28
CA SER A 4 60.73 -28.49 7.49
C SER A 4 61.06 -28.30 6.01
N PRO A 5 60.11 -28.52 5.08
CA PRO A 5 60.27 -28.12 3.69
C PRO A 5 59.80 -26.67 3.44
N LEU A 6 60.62 -25.93 2.68
CA LEU A 6 60.42 -24.53 2.27
C LEU A 6 59.19 -24.33 1.37
N ALA A 7 58.47 -23.25 1.64
CA ALA A 7 57.37 -22.72 0.84
C ALA A 7 57.86 -22.04 -0.46
N ARG A 8 57.14 -22.27 -1.57
CA ARG A 8 57.26 -21.53 -2.84
C ARG A 8 56.51 -20.19 -2.77
N PRO A 9 57.02 -19.10 -3.37
CA PRO A 9 56.33 -17.83 -3.44
C PRO A 9 55.26 -17.80 -4.55
N PRO A 10 54.12 -17.12 -4.35
CA PRO A 10 53.14 -16.90 -5.40
C PRO A 10 53.54 -15.76 -6.35
N ALA A 11 53.24 -15.96 -7.62
CA ALA A 11 53.47 -15.05 -8.73
C ALA A 11 52.57 -13.79 -8.66
N ARG A 12 53.15 -12.63 -9.01
CA ARG A 12 52.44 -11.35 -9.21
C ARG A 12 51.73 -11.35 -10.57
N PRO A 13 50.45 -10.96 -10.66
CA PRO A 13 49.85 -10.49 -11.91
C PRO A 13 49.97 -8.97 -12.08
N MET A 14 50.11 -8.59 -13.36
CA MET A 14 50.53 -7.31 -13.92
C MET A 14 49.52 -6.17 -13.78
N ASN A 15 50.05 -4.96 -13.66
CA ASN A 15 49.35 -3.68 -13.85
C ASN A 15 48.82 -3.56 -15.30
N VAL A 16 47.53 -3.31 -15.44
CA VAL A 16 46.92 -2.85 -16.69
C VAL A 16 46.97 -1.32 -16.72
N LEU A 17 47.63 -0.82 -17.77
CA LEU A 17 47.87 0.58 -18.07
C LEU A 17 46.59 1.36 -18.39
N GLN A 18 46.58 2.59 -17.88
CA GLN A 18 45.69 3.70 -18.23
C GLN A 18 45.66 3.98 -19.74
N ARG A 19 44.47 4.31 -20.26
CA ARG A 19 44.31 5.14 -21.46
C ARG A 19 43.55 6.41 -21.11
N SER A 20 44.29 7.50 -21.00
CA SER A 20 43.84 8.89 -21.00
C SER A 20 43.48 9.31 -22.43
N HIS A 21 42.25 9.77 -22.65
CA HIS A 21 41.91 10.59 -23.81
C HIS A 21 41.86 12.06 -23.41
N ILE A 22 42.81 12.79 -23.97
CA ILE A 22 42.95 14.23 -23.99
C ILE A 22 41.91 14.78 -24.98
N PHE A 23 41.05 15.70 -24.54
CA PHE A 23 40.46 16.69 -25.43
C PHE A 23 40.66 18.08 -24.81
N SER A 24 41.37 18.90 -25.57
CA SER A 24 41.81 20.26 -25.22
C SER A 24 40.69 21.27 -25.46
N SER A 25 40.71 22.28 -24.60
CA SER A 25 39.86 23.45 -24.50
C SER A 25 39.75 24.31 -25.77
N ARG A 26 38.55 24.87 -25.99
CA ARG A 26 38.40 26.24 -26.51
C ARG A 26 37.41 27.01 -25.64
N ALA A 27 37.93 28.06 -25.04
CA ALA A 27 37.19 29.08 -24.30
C ALA A 27 36.40 29.96 -25.28
N VAL A 28 35.13 30.22 -24.97
CA VAL A 28 34.41 31.42 -25.39
C VAL A 28 33.54 31.84 -24.21
N ASP A 29 33.88 33.00 -23.65
CA ASP A 29 33.06 33.75 -22.71
C ASP A 29 31.71 34.11 -23.33
N HIS A 30 30.61 33.88 -22.60
CA HIS A 30 29.47 34.81 -22.62
C HIS A 30 28.66 34.72 -21.33
N LYS A 31 28.67 35.84 -20.60
CA LYS A 31 27.72 36.19 -19.54
C LYS A 31 26.29 36.12 -20.08
N SER A 32 25.41 35.42 -19.36
CA SER A 32 23.97 35.71 -19.36
C SER A 32 23.35 35.24 -18.04
N HIS A 33 22.96 36.19 -17.22
CA HIS A 33 22.09 35.97 -16.07
C HIS A 33 20.65 35.83 -16.55
N HIS A 34 20.14 34.60 -16.58
CA HIS A 34 18.70 34.36 -16.57
C HIS A 34 18.33 33.47 -15.39
N ARG A 35 17.95 34.15 -14.31
CA ARG A 35 17.28 33.63 -13.14
C ARG A 35 15.81 33.41 -13.54
N SER A 36 15.46 32.19 -13.94
CA SER A 36 14.08 31.79 -14.17
C SER A 36 13.35 31.68 -12.83
N HIS A 37 12.57 32.72 -12.51
CA HIS A 37 11.54 32.65 -11.49
C HIS A 37 10.44 31.69 -11.96
N LEU A 38 10.43 30.48 -11.40
CA LEU A 38 9.29 29.56 -11.51
C LEU A 38 8.21 30.07 -10.55
N VAL A 39 7.32 30.91 -11.09
CA VAL A 39 6.13 31.39 -10.39
C VAL A 39 5.07 30.29 -10.44
N PHE A 40 4.93 29.54 -9.36
CA PHE A 40 3.77 28.67 -9.17
C PHE A 40 2.55 29.54 -8.86
N HIS A 41 1.69 29.75 -9.85
CA HIS A 41 0.37 30.33 -9.65
C HIS A 41 -0.45 29.39 -8.75
N HIS A 42 -0.59 29.77 -7.48
CA HIS A 42 -1.50 29.14 -6.54
C HIS A 42 -2.93 29.61 -6.83
N SER A 43 -3.73 28.73 -7.42
CA SER A 43 -5.19 28.86 -7.43
C SER A 43 -5.70 28.52 -6.04
N ASN A 44 -5.73 29.52 -5.16
CA ASN A 44 -6.25 29.41 -3.81
C ASN A 44 -7.79 29.36 -3.86
N ARG A 45 -8.36 28.17 -4.13
CA ARG A 45 -9.80 27.94 -4.05
C ARG A 45 -10.15 27.46 -2.64
N SER A 46 -10.64 28.41 -1.85
CA SER A 46 -11.11 28.25 -0.47
C SER A 46 -12.08 27.06 -0.35
N SER A 47 -11.61 25.97 0.24
CA SER A 47 -12.38 24.73 0.47
C SER A 47 -12.69 24.57 1.96
N THR A 48 -13.21 25.63 2.60
CA THR A 48 -13.31 25.69 4.08
C THR A 48 -14.66 25.19 4.64
N THR A 49 -15.60 24.69 3.82
CA THR A 49 -16.96 24.37 4.31
C THR A 49 -17.50 22.97 3.96
N GLN A 50 -16.64 21.97 3.70
CA GLN A 50 -17.06 20.55 3.53
C GLN A 50 -16.39 19.56 4.51
N ILE A 51 -15.75 20.09 5.56
CA ILE A 51 -14.85 19.32 6.44
C ILE A 51 -15.62 18.44 7.45
N SER A 52 -16.85 18.83 7.81
CA SER A 52 -17.69 18.09 8.77
C SER A 52 -18.45 16.91 8.13
N SER A 53 -18.94 17.04 6.89
CA SER A 53 -19.83 16.03 6.30
C SER A 53 -19.11 14.79 5.77
N THR A 54 -17.86 14.92 5.30
CA THR A 54 -17.12 13.79 4.72
C THR A 54 -16.71 12.75 5.77
N ARG A 55 -16.32 13.17 6.98
CA ARG A 55 -15.96 12.23 8.06
C ARG A 55 -17.15 11.38 8.54
N GLY A 56 -18.36 11.97 8.59
CA GLY A 56 -19.59 11.26 8.91
C GLY A 56 -19.89 10.17 7.88
N LYS A 57 -19.86 10.53 6.58
CA LYS A 57 -20.14 9.60 5.49
C LYS A 57 -19.26 8.34 5.54
N TYR A 58 -17.96 8.46 5.76
CA TYR A 58 -17.07 7.29 5.75
C TYR A 58 -17.21 6.38 6.97
N ALA A 59 -17.46 6.97 8.15
CA ALA A 59 -17.77 6.19 9.36
C ALA A 59 -19.10 5.44 9.18
N ASP A 60 -20.09 6.09 8.58
CA ASP A 60 -21.40 5.52 8.26
C ASP A 60 -21.29 4.39 7.21
N LEU A 61 -20.31 4.45 6.31
CA LEU A 61 -19.99 3.40 5.34
C LEU A 61 -19.37 2.16 5.97
N LEU A 62 -18.39 2.36 6.86
CA LEU A 62 -17.79 1.26 7.62
C LEU A 62 -18.79 0.60 8.58
N GLN A 63 -19.79 1.35 9.05
CA GLN A 63 -20.91 0.83 9.84
C GLN A 63 -22.00 0.17 8.98
N GLY A 64 -21.83 0.11 7.66
CA GLY A 64 -22.76 -0.56 6.75
C GLY A 64 -24.11 0.15 6.60
N SER A 65 -24.17 1.46 6.87
CA SER A 65 -25.42 2.19 6.65
C SER A 65 -25.72 2.27 5.14
N LYS A 66 -26.86 1.70 4.75
CA LYS A 66 -27.38 1.75 3.37
C LYS A 66 -27.36 3.16 2.74
N PRO A 67 -27.78 4.26 3.43
CA PRO A 67 -27.79 5.57 2.79
C PRO A 67 -26.40 6.08 2.40
N ALA A 68 -25.36 5.81 3.19
CA ALA A 68 -24.00 6.25 2.86
C ALA A 68 -23.42 5.46 1.67
N GLN A 69 -23.80 4.18 1.53
CA GLN A 69 -23.40 3.34 0.40
C GLN A 69 -24.10 3.74 -0.91
N ASP A 70 -25.36 4.18 -0.83
CA ASP A 70 -26.15 4.60 -1.99
C ASP A 70 -25.73 5.98 -2.52
N GLU A 71 -25.09 6.82 -1.69
CA GLU A 71 -24.54 8.11 -2.11
C GLU A 71 -23.20 8.02 -2.84
N MET A 72 -22.50 6.87 -2.77
CA MET A 72 -21.20 6.71 -3.41
C MET A 72 -21.31 6.45 -4.90
N ARG A 73 -20.38 7.03 -5.66
CA ARG A 73 -20.17 6.64 -7.06
C ARG A 73 -19.43 5.30 -7.09
N TRP A 74 -20.03 4.31 -7.74
CA TRP A 74 -19.45 2.99 -7.95
C TRP A 74 -19.05 2.81 -9.41
N SER A 75 -17.85 2.30 -9.64
CA SER A 75 -17.32 1.93 -10.96
C SER A 75 -17.05 0.44 -11.00
N VAL A 76 -17.20 -0.18 -12.17
CA VAL A 76 -16.81 -1.58 -12.36
C VAL A 76 -15.28 -1.65 -12.45
N ALA A 77 -14.69 -2.53 -11.65
CA ALA A 77 -13.29 -2.89 -11.72
C ALA A 77 -13.15 -4.31 -12.28
N THR A 78 -12.21 -4.51 -13.19
CA THR A 78 -11.84 -5.83 -13.73
C THR A 78 -10.44 -6.17 -13.29
N VAL A 79 -10.24 -7.36 -12.73
CA VAL A 79 -8.90 -7.88 -12.40
C VAL A 79 -8.14 -8.14 -13.70
N ILE A 80 -7.05 -7.42 -13.93
CA ILE A 80 -6.15 -7.63 -15.07
C ILE A 80 -5.14 -8.72 -14.71
N GLU A 81 -4.54 -8.58 -13.53
CA GLU A 81 -3.53 -9.50 -13.03
C GLU A 81 -3.73 -9.73 -11.54
N ASN A 82 -3.41 -10.94 -11.11
CA ASN A 82 -3.31 -11.31 -9.70
C ASN A 82 -1.89 -11.85 -9.51
N ILE A 83 -1.02 -11.06 -8.88
CA ILE A 83 0.43 -11.30 -8.82
C ILE A 83 0.83 -11.64 -7.38
N GLY A 84 1.76 -12.58 -7.19
CA GLY A 84 2.35 -12.85 -5.88
C GLY A 84 3.20 -11.66 -5.42
N ALA A 85 2.82 -11.03 -4.32
CA ALA A 85 3.59 -9.94 -3.71
C ALA A 85 4.54 -10.43 -2.61
N SER A 86 4.24 -11.58 -2.00
CA SER A 86 5.11 -12.30 -1.07
C SER A 86 5.73 -13.54 -1.71
N ALA A 87 6.82 -14.06 -1.14
CA ALA A 87 7.51 -15.23 -1.66
C ALA A 87 6.70 -16.53 -1.49
N ASP A 88 5.90 -16.63 -0.43
CA ASP A 88 4.98 -17.75 -0.21
C ASP A 88 3.63 -17.60 -0.93
N GLY A 89 3.40 -16.48 -1.63
CA GLY A 89 2.15 -16.20 -2.33
C GLY A 89 0.95 -15.91 -1.43
N SER A 90 1.13 -15.82 -0.11
CA SER A 90 0.07 -15.45 0.84
C SER A 90 -0.44 -14.03 0.64
N VAL A 91 0.42 -13.12 0.17
CA VAL A 91 0.07 -11.73 -0.15
C VAL A 91 0.06 -11.54 -1.66
N ARG A 92 -0.99 -10.90 -2.17
CA ARG A 92 -1.29 -10.78 -3.60
C ARG A 92 -1.54 -9.32 -3.98
N THR A 93 -0.93 -8.87 -5.07
CA THR A 93 -1.28 -7.59 -5.70
C THR A 93 -2.32 -7.85 -6.78
N LEU A 94 -3.50 -7.25 -6.64
CA LEU A 94 -4.49 -7.21 -7.71
C LEU A 94 -4.27 -5.95 -8.53
N VAL A 95 -3.98 -6.13 -9.82
CA VAL A 95 -3.94 -5.04 -10.79
C VAL A 95 -5.33 -4.91 -11.39
N LEU A 96 -5.94 -3.73 -11.24
CA LEU A 96 -7.32 -3.47 -11.60
C LEU A 96 -7.41 -2.50 -12.76
N SER A 97 -8.30 -2.79 -13.71
CA SER A 97 -8.81 -1.83 -14.69
C SER A 97 -10.15 -1.31 -14.19
N VAL A 98 -10.19 -0.06 -13.75
CA VAL A 98 -11.42 0.59 -13.29
C VAL A 98 -12.02 1.36 -14.45
N GLU A 99 -13.26 1.05 -14.78
CA GLU A 99 -13.99 1.73 -15.84
C GLU A 99 -14.15 3.22 -15.54
N ASP A 100 -13.74 4.03 -16.51
CA ASP A 100 -13.87 5.48 -16.44
C ASP A 100 -15.02 5.89 -17.37
N ALA A 101 -16.04 6.56 -16.82
CA ALA A 101 -17.19 7.03 -17.59
C ALA A 101 -16.83 8.32 -18.35
N VAL A 102 -15.82 8.23 -19.22
CA VAL A 102 -15.41 9.35 -20.08
C VAL A 102 -16.29 9.33 -21.32
N THR A 103 -17.34 10.13 -21.31
CA THR A 103 -18.14 10.37 -22.51
C THR A 103 -17.32 11.25 -23.46
N TYR A 104 -16.79 10.67 -24.54
CA TYR A 104 -16.24 11.46 -25.64
C TYR A 104 -17.42 11.98 -26.47
N GLY A 105 -17.64 13.30 -26.45
CA GLY A 105 -18.63 13.93 -27.32
C GLY A 105 -18.28 13.62 -28.78
N ASP A 106 -19.14 12.87 -29.46
CA ASP A 106 -18.91 12.43 -30.84
C ASP A 106 -19.09 13.64 -31.78
N GLY A 107 -17.97 14.23 -32.19
CA GLY A 107 -17.97 15.46 -32.98
C GLY A 107 -16.59 15.82 -33.51
N ARG A 108 -16.37 15.52 -34.80
CA ARG A 108 -15.25 15.96 -35.68
C ARG A 108 -14.15 16.81 -35.02
N ARG A 109 -13.01 16.18 -34.70
CA ARG A 109 -11.65 16.78 -34.65
C ARG A 109 -11.51 18.13 -33.91
N VAL A 110 -12.35 18.40 -32.92
CA VAL A 110 -12.07 19.47 -31.96
C VAL A 110 -11.28 18.82 -30.83
N ARG A 111 -10.22 19.47 -30.35
CA ARG A 111 -9.47 19.04 -29.16
C ARG A 111 -10.51 18.72 -28.07
N HIS A 112 -10.70 17.44 -27.77
CA HIS A 112 -11.75 16.99 -26.86
C HIS A 112 -11.56 17.69 -25.51
N VAL A 113 -12.49 18.56 -25.17
CA VAL A 113 -12.63 19.03 -23.79
C VAL A 113 -13.31 17.87 -23.08
N GLN A 114 -12.55 17.20 -22.22
CA GLN A 114 -13.07 16.13 -21.40
C GLN A 114 -14.11 16.74 -20.43
N GLU A 115 -15.39 16.39 -20.59
CA GLU A 115 -16.47 16.98 -19.78
C GLU A 115 -16.55 16.37 -18.38
N ASN A 116 -16.20 15.08 -18.25
CA ASN A 116 -16.23 14.36 -16.97
C ASN A 116 -14.82 14.22 -16.39
N THR A 117 -14.69 14.42 -15.08
CA THR A 117 -13.47 14.09 -14.33
C THR A 117 -13.21 12.59 -14.37
N ARG A 118 -11.96 12.19 -14.63
CA ARG A 118 -11.58 10.77 -14.58
C ARG A 118 -11.73 10.25 -13.16
N TRP A 119 -12.08 8.98 -12.99
CA TRP A 119 -12.03 8.32 -11.68
C TRP A 119 -10.68 8.55 -10.99
N LEU A 120 -9.59 8.48 -11.76
CA LEU A 120 -8.22 8.65 -11.26
C LEU A 120 -7.88 10.10 -10.88
N ASP A 121 -8.66 11.10 -11.30
CA ASP A 121 -8.39 12.50 -10.96
C ASP A 121 -8.56 12.81 -9.48
N GLU A 122 -9.30 11.98 -8.76
CA GLU A 122 -9.47 12.03 -7.31
C GLU A 122 -8.29 11.39 -6.56
N TYR A 123 -7.51 10.52 -7.21
CA TYR A 123 -6.29 9.96 -6.64
C TYR A 123 -5.13 10.95 -6.77
N LYS A 124 -4.88 11.67 -5.67
CA LYS A 124 -3.90 12.76 -5.57
C LYS A 124 -2.73 12.41 -4.66
N PHE A 125 -2.98 11.63 -3.60
CA PHE A 125 -2.01 11.39 -2.54
C PHE A 125 -1.92 9.91 -2.18
N PRO A 126 -0.70 9.38 -1.96
CA PRO A 126 -0.53 8.06 -1.36
C PRO A 126 -1.27 7.93 -0.03
N GLY A 127 -1.85 6.76 0.21
CA GLY A 127 -2.69 6.50 1.39
C GLY A 127 -4.17 6.88 1.22
N GLN A 128 -4.62 7.11 -0.02
CA GLN A 128 -6.04 7.13 -0.34
C GLN A 128 -6.56 5.70 -0.56
N PHE A 129 -7.88 5.54 -0.38
CA PHE A 129 -8.53 4.24 -0.31
C PHE A 129 -9.71 4.14 -1.27
N VAL A 130 -10.20 2.91 -1.45
CA VAL A 130 -11.45 2.60 -2.13
C VAL A 130 -12.28 1.64 -1.27
N ALA A 131 -13.60 1.76 -1.33
CA ALA A 131 -14.51 0.74 -0.87
C ALA A 131 -14.72 -0.30 -1.98
N ILE A 132 -14.98 -1.55 -1.60
CA ILE A 132 -15.16 -2.65 -2.54
C ILE A 132 -16.51 -3.31 -2.30
N ARG A 133 -17.20 -3.64 -3.40
CA ARG A 133 -18.42 -4.41 -3.41
C ARG A 133 -18.27 -5.58 -4.39
N TYR A 134 -18.44 -6.81 -3.92
CA TYR A 134 -18.20 -8.03 -4.70
C TYR A 134 -19.30 -9.07 -4.46
N GLU A 135 -19.46 -10.00 -5.40
CA GLU A 135 -20.34 -11.15 -5.22
C GLU A 135 -19.54 -12.27 -4.57
N LYS A 136 -20.04 -12.83 -3.46
CA LYS A 136 -19.43 -14.02 -2.88
C LYS A 136 -19.69 -15.16 -3.85
N THR A 137 -18.66 -15.57 -4.57
CA THR A 137 -18.71 -16.76 -5.41
C THR A 137 -19.17 -17.87 -4.48
N GLY A 138 -20.35 -18.43 -4.74
CA GLY A 138 -20.93 -19.46 -3.87
C GLY A 138 -19.84 -20.49 -3.63
N THR A 139 -19.48 -20.71 -2.37
CA THR A 139 -18.70 -21.89 -1.99
C THR A 139 -19.43 -23.03 -2.66
N MET A 140 -18.79 -23.69 -3.62
CA MET A 140 -19.29 -24.95 -4.15
C MET A 140 -19.55 -25.79 -2.91
N ASP A 141 -20.84 -26.01 -2.64
CA ASP A 141 -21.27 -26.78 -1.50
C ASP A 141 -20.72 -28.18 -1.76
N ASP A 142 -19.66 -28.56 -1.03
CA ASP A 142 -19.03 -29.89 -1.01
C ASP A 142 -19.99 -30.95 -0.41
N GLY A 143 -21.29 -30.81 -0.69
CA GLY A 143 -22.42 -31.47 -0.04
C GLY A 143 -23.27 -32.33 -0.97
N GLU A 144 -23.13 -32.26 -2.30
CA GLU A 144 -23.68 -33.29 -3.20
C GLU A 144 -22.79 -34.53 -3.23
N ARG A 145 -22.61 -35.11 -2.05
CA ARG A 145 -22.17 -36.49 -1.87
C ARG A 145 -23.25 -37.38 -2.47
N TYR A 146 -23.05 -37.70 -3.75
CA TYR A 146 -23.59 -38.80 -4.53
C TYR A 146 -24.31 -39.84 -3.65
N LYS A 147 -25.62 -39.67 -3.45
CA LYS A 147 -26.49 -40.74 -2.99
C LYS A 147 -26.95 -41.50 -4.22
N ASP A 148 -26.17 -42.49 -4.58
CA ASP A 148 -26.62 -43.63 -5.36
C ASP A 148 -27.86 -44.23 -4.69
N ASN A 149 -29.04 -43.85 -5.18
CA ASN A 149 -30.25 -44.62 -4.97
C ASN A 149 -30.58 -45.34 -6.27
N SER A 150 -30.07 -46.56 -6.36
CA SER A 150 -30.59 -47.59 -7.23
C SER A 150 -32.05 -47.88 -6.85
N SER A 151 -32.99 -47.51 -7.71
CA SER A 151 -34.18 -48.34 -7.95
C SER A 151 -34.81 -48.00 -9.29
N SER A 152 -35.12 -49.07 -9.99
CA SER A 152 -35.61 -49.14 -11.35
C SER A 152 -37.06 -48.70 -11.53
N SER A 153 -37.33 -48.17 -12.72
CA SER A 153 -38.45 -48.51 -13.62
C SER A 153 -39.56 -47.48 -13.84
N ASN A 154 -39.72 -47.23 -15.15
CA ASN A 154 -40.93 -46.93 -15.93
C ASN A 154 -41.49 -45.50 -16.00
N GLY A 155 -41.56 -45.01 -17.25
CA GLY A 155 -42.76 -44.38 -17.77
C GLY A 155 -42.58 -42.96 -18.27
N GLY A 156 -42.58 -42.79 -19.59
CA GLY A 156 -42.40 -41.55 -20.33
C GLY A 156 -43.19 -40.33 -19.86
N THR A 157 -42.55 -39.16 -19.94
CA THR A 157 -42.99 -37.97 -20.68
C THR A 157 -41.82 -36.98 -20.67
N ALA A 158 -41.48 -36.42 -21.83
CA ALA A 158 -40.39 -35.45 -21.95
C ALA A 158 -40.74 -34.18 -21.13
N PRO A 159 -39.86 -33.70 -20.25
CA PRO A 159 -40.09 -32.45 -19.54
C PRO A 159 -39.84 -31.26 -20.49
N PRO A 160 -40.56 -30.14 -20.34
CA PRO A 160 -40.24 -28.92 -21.06
C PRO A 160 -38.88 -28.40 -20.60
N ILE A 161 -38.03 -28.05 -21.57
CA ILE A 161 -36.77 -27.35 -21.37
C ILE A 161 -37.12 -25.96 -20.81
N ASN A 162 -37.05 -25.82 -19.49
CA ASN A 162 -37.07 -24.53 -18.82
C ASN A 162 -35.62 -24.08 -18.64
N ASP A 163 -35.02 -23.59 -19.74
CA ASP A 163 -33.79 -22.80 -19.70
C ASP A 163 -34.12 -21.40 -19.16
N SER A 164 -34.33 -21.32 -17.86
CA SER A 164 -34.24 -20.08 -17.11
C SER A 164 -33.51 -20.42 -15.82
N ALA A 165 -32.19 -20.52 -15.96
CA ALA A 165 -31.27 -20.37 -14.83
C ALA A 165 -31.67 -19.08 -14.13
N THR A 166 -32.43 -19.24 -13.05
CA THR A 166 -32.75 -18.20 -12.10
C THR A 166 -31.43 -17.84 -11.47
N LEU A 167 -30.75 -16.86 -12.06
CA LEU A 167 -29.61 -16.17 -11.46
C LEU A 167 -30.09 -15.77 -10.07
N SER A 168 -29.65 -16.52 -9.05
CA SER A 168 -29.90 -16.15 -7.67
C SER A 168 -29.25 -14.78 -7.51
N SER A 169 -30.08 -13.73 -7.47
CA SER A 169 -29.65 -12.36 -7.27
C SER A 169 -29.18 -12.21 -5.83
N SER A 170 -28.03 -12.77 -5.50
CA SER A 170 -27.37 -12.53 -4.22
C SER A 170 -27.05 -11.05 -4.14
N GLU A 171 -27.54 -10.38 -3.10
CA GLU A 171 -27.20 -8.98 -2.83
C GLU A 171 -25.67 -8.88 -2.73
N PRO A 172 -25.04 -7.94 -3.47
CA PRO A 172 -23.59 -7.85 -3.51
C PRO A 172 -23.05 -7.44 -2.13
N ILE A 173 -21.98 -8.11 -1.68
CA ILE A 173 -21.36 -7.89 -0.38
C ILE A 173 -20.47 -6.65 -0.46
N VAL A 174 -20.63 -5.73 0.49
CA VAL A 174 -19.71 -4.61 0.68
C VAL A 174 -18.63 -5.05 1.67
N ALA A 175 -17.36 -4.94 1.26
CA ALA A 175 -16.23 -5.27 2.11
C ALA A 175 -16.25 -4.46 3.40
N LYS A 176 -15.90 -5.08 4.51
CA LYS A 176 -15.89 -4.48 5.85
C LYS A 176 -14.80 -3.42 6.01
N HIS A 177 -13.81 -3.41 5.13
CA HIS A 177 -12.66 -2.52 5.19
C HIS A 177 -12.44 -1.81 3.86
N LEU A 178 -12.00 -0.55 3.96
CA LEU A 178 -11.48 0.19 2.82
C LEU A 178 -10.08 -0.35 2.50
N LEU A 179 -9.76 -0.49 1.21
CA LEU A 179 -8.44 -0.91 0.76
C LEU A 179 -7.66 0.27 0.21
N ALA A 180 -6.41 0.41 0.67
CA ALA A 180 -5.52 1.44 0.18
C ALA A 180 -5.01 1.08 -1.22
N LEU A 181 -4.85 2.09 -2.07
CA LEU A 181 -4.17 1.93 -3.35
C LEU A 181 -2.67 1.74 -3.10
N SER A 182 -2.09 0.68 -3.69
CA SER A 182 -0.69 0.29 -3.48
C SER A 182 0.28 0.82 -4.55
N SER A 183 -0.24 1.34 -5.65
CA SER A 183 0.52 2.07 -6.68
C SER A 183 0.49 3.57 -6.40
N SER A 184 1.57 4.30 -6.70
CA SER A 184 1.58 5.76 -6.50
C SER A 184 0.65 6.47 -7.49
N PRO A 185 0.13 7.67 -7.17
CA PRO A 185 -0.71 8.43 -8.11
C PRO A 185 -0.04 8.66 -9.47
N TYR A 186 1.28 8.84 -9.48
CA TYR A 186 2.04 9.02 -10.71
C TYR A 186 2.08 7.74 -11.55
N VAL A 187 2.40 6.60 -10.91
CA VAL A 187 2.46 5.30 -11.58
C VAL A 187 1.11 4.94 -12.18
N SER A 188 0.03 5.10 -11.42
CA SER A 188 -1.33 4.85 -11.92
C SER A 188 -1.69 5.76 -13.08
N ARG A 189 -1.37 7.06 -13.03
CA ARG A 189 -1.64 7.98 -14.16
C ARG A 189 -0.84 7.63 -15.39
N SER A 190 0.43 7.25 -15.23
CA SER A 190 1.28 6.82 -16.32
C SER A 190 0.74 5.54 -16.99
N ALA A 191 0.34 4.55 -16.19
CA ALA A 191 -0.24 3.30 -16.68
C ALA A 191 -1.60 3.50 -17.39
N SER A 192 -2.34 4.55 -17.01
CA SER A 192 -3.67 4.87 -17.55
C SER A 192 -3.65 5.89 -18.71
N ALA A 193 -2.47 6.40 -19.09
CA ALA A 193 -2.37 7.58 -19.96
C ALA A 193 -3.03 7.41 -21.34
N THR A 194 -3.04 6.18 -21.86
CA THR A 194 -3.58 5.85 -23.19
C THR A 194 -4.82 4.97 -23.14
N LEU A 195 -5.42 4.83 -21.96
CA LEU A 195 -6.56 3.95 -21.73
C LEU A 195 -7.79 4.77 -21.30
N ASP A 196 -8.97 4.27 -21.66
CA ASP A 196 -10.27 4.77 -21.17
C ASP A 196 -10.65 4.09 -19.84
N ALA A 197 -9.63 3.77 -19.04
CA ALA A 197 -9.75 3.11 -17.75
C ALA A 197 -8.60 3.54 -16.84
N ALA A 198 -8.84 3.49 -15.54
CA ALA A 198 -7.82 3.74 -14.54
C ALA A 198 -7.17 2.41 -14.11
N ILE A 199 -5.84 2.34 -14.26
CA ILE A 199 -5.02 1.22 -13.81
C ILE A 199 -4.52 1.52 -12.40
N VAL A 200 -4.98 0.72 -11.44
CA VAL A 200 -4.59 0.83 -10.03
C VAL A 200 -4.26 -0.53 -9.46
N GLU A 201 -3.50 -0.51 -8.37
CA GLU A 201 -3.13 -1.72 -7.64
C GLU A 201 -3.72 -1.67 -6.23
N ILE A 202 -4.18 -2.83 -5.74
CA ILE A 202 -4.50 -3.06 -4.33
C ILE A 202 -3.75 -4.29 -3.84
N LEU A 203 -3.38 -4.28 -2.56
CA LEU A 203 -2.71 -5.41 -1.91
C LEU A 203 -3.70 -6.12 -0.99
N VAL A 204 -3.81 -7.43 -1.13
CA VAL A 204 -4.70 -8.27 -0.32
C VAL A 204 -3.94 -9.47 0.23
N SER A 205 -4.36 -9.95 1.40
CA SER A 205 -3.78 -11.14 2.05
C SER A 205 -4.77 -12.30 2.11
N ARG A 206 -4.29 -13.50 1.77
CA ARG A 206 -5.02 -14.77 1.96
C ARG A 206 -5.23 -15.11 3.43
N HIS A 207 -4.38 -14.57 4.30
CA HIS A 207 -4.49 -14.68 5.76
C HIS A 207 -5.12 -13.42 6.39
N GLY A 208 -5.62 -12.50 5.56
CA GLY A 208 -6.33 -11.31 6.00
C GLY A 208 -7.76 -11.63 6.47
N GLY A 209 -8.59 -10.59 6.56
CA GLY A 209 -10.02 -10.76 6.82
C GLY A 209 -10.73 -11.54 5.70
N GLU A 210 -11.97 -11.97 5.96
CA GLU A 210 -12.81 -12.71 5.00
C GLU A 210 -12.85 -12.05 3.61
N ASP A 211 -12.97 -10.72 3.57
CA ASP A 211 -13.02 -9.95 2.33
C ASP A 211 -11.67 -9.96 1.58
N GLU A 212 -10.55 -9.77 2.27
CA GLU A 212 -9.22 -9.81 1.63
C GLU A 212 -8.90 -11.20 1.10
N ALA A 213 -9.26 -12.25 1.86
CA ALA A 213 -9.07 -13.63 1.43
C ALA A 213 -9.92 -13.94 0.18
N ALA A 214 -11.18 -13.50 0.14
CA ALA A 214 -12.03 -13.67 -1.04
C ALA A 214 -11.47 -12.94 -2.27
N LEU A 215 -11.00 -11.70 -2.10
CA LEU A 215 -10.38 -10.92 -3.18
C LEU A 215 -9.08 -11.56 -3.68
N ALA A 216 -8.27 -12.14 -2.78
CA ALA A 216 -6.99 -12.76 -3.12
C ALA A 216 -7.13 -13.99 -4.06
N GLU A 217 -8.30 -14.62 -4.10
CA GLU A 217 -8.62 -15.76 -4.96
C GLU A 217 -9.23 -15.37 -6.32
N LEU A 218 -9.45 -14.08 -6.57
CA LEU A 218 -9.99 -13.64 -7.86
C LEU A 218 -9.01 -13.89 -9.01
N ALA A 219 -9.49 -14.51 -10.08
CA ALA A 219 -8.73 -14.71 -11.31
C ALA A 219 -8.77 -13.44 -12.21
N PRO A 220 -7.79 -13.27 -13.11
CA PRO A 220 -7.89 -12.31 -14.21
C PRO A 220 -9.22 -12.44 -14.97
N GLY A 221 -9.85 -11.31 -15.27
CA GLY A 221 -11.18 -11.20 -15.87
C GLY A 221 -12.33 -11.15 -14.87
N ALA A 222 -12.11 -11.47 -13.59
CA ALA A 222 -13.12 -11.29 -12.55
C ALA A 222 -13.50 -9.81 -12.41
N ARG A 223 -14.78 -9.54 -12.13
CA ARG A 223 -15.33 -8.18 -12.01
C ARG A 223 -15.95 -7.96 -10.64
N PHE A 224 -15.78 -6.77 -10.12
CA PHE A 224 -16.42 -6.29 -8.89
C PHE A 224 -16.57 -4.77 -8.97
N HIS A 225 -17.17 -4.15 -7.97
CA HIS A 225 -17.35 -2.69 -7.95
C HIS A 225 -16.38 -2.06 -6.95
N VAL A 226 -15.79 -0.94 -7.37
CA VAL A 226 -14.99 -0.06 -6.51
C VAL A 226 -15.67 1.29 -6.39
N SER A 227 -15.59 1.91 -5.22
CA SER A 227 -16.06 3.28 -5.06
C SER A 227 -15.17 4.28 -5.81
N GLU A 228 -15.57 5.54 -5.81
CA GLU A 228 -14.67 6.67 -6.01
C GLU A 228 -13.49 6.68 -5.02
N VAL A 229 -12.47 7.50 -5.28
CA VAL A 229 -11.26 7.51 -4.45
C VAL A 229 -11.49 8.36 -3.20
N ILE A 230 -11.20 7.78 -2.05
CA ILE A 230 -11.55 8.32 -0.74
C ILE A 230 -10.28 8.65 0.06
N GLY A 231 -10.41 9.62 0.96
CA GLY A 231 -9.38 9.96 1.93
C GLY A 231 -8.46 11.08 1.46
N ARG A 232 -7.57 11.50 2.36
CA ARG A 232 -6.64 12.62 2.14
C ARG A 232 -5.18 12.17 2.02
N GLY A 233 -4.95 10.87 1.92
CA GLY A 233 -3.64 10.28 2.11
C GLY A 233 -3.22 10.28 3.58
N PHE A 234 -1.92 10.13 3.80
CA PHE A 234 -1.31 10.24 5.13
C PHE A 234 -1.50 11.64 5.73
N SER A 235 -2.23 11.71 6.83
CA SER A 235 -2.58 12.96 7.49
C SER A 235 -2.55 12.86 9.02
N SER A 236 -2.36 13.99 9.69
CA SER A 236 -2.39 14.03 11.14
C SER A 236 -3.83 13.97 11.67
N LEU A 237 -4.03 13.16 12.71
CA LEU A 237 -5.29 13.13 13.45
C LEU A 237 -5.50 14.39 14.30
N PHE A 238 -4.43 15.12 14.61
CA PHE A 238 -4.43 16.29 15.48
C PHE A 238 -4.53 17.60 14.70
N ASN A 239 -4.07 17.60 13.45
CA ASN A 239 -4.11 18.76 12.58
C ASN A 239 -4.38 18.35 11.12
N SER A 240 -5.61 18.59 10.64
CA SER A 240 -6.04 18.13 9.31
C SER A 240 -5.36 18.83 8.14
N ILE A 241 -4.61 19.91 8.39
CA ILE A 241 -3.82 20.63 7.39
C ILE A 241 -2.46 19.94 7.20
N VAL A 242 -1.97 19.27 8.24
CA VAL A 242 -0.68 18.59 8.23
C VAL A 242 -0.83 17.20 7.64
N GLY A 243 -0.13 16.97 6.53
CA GLY A 243 -0.06 15.69 5.84
C GLY A 243 1.32 15.43 5.24
N LEU A 244 1.47 14.28 4.57
CA LEU A 244 2.76 13.86 4.04
C LEU A 244 3.40 14.93 3.15
N GLN A 245 2.64 15.53 2.24
CA GLN A 245 3.14 16.58 1.36
C GLN A 245 3.75 17.76 2.14
N SER A 246 3.05 18.27 3.17
CA SER A 246 3.57 19.37 3.98
C SER A 246 4.87 19.01 4.72
N CYS A 247 5.01 17.76 5.18
CA CYS A 247 6.24 17.30 5.82
C CYS A 247 7.42 17.21 4.85
N LEU A 248 7.16 16.84 3.58
CA LEU A 248 8.17 16.85 2.53
C LEU A 248 8.61 18.28 2.19
N GLU A 249 7.66 19.20 2.03
CA GLU A 249 7.93 20.62 1.75
C GLU A 249 8.73 21.30 2.88
N GLU A 250 8.49 20.90 4.13
CA GLU A 250 9.24 21.36 5.30
C GLU A 250 10.63 20.71 5.45
N GLY A 251 11.01 19.76 4.59
CA GLY A 251 12.32 19.09 4.67
C GLY A 251 12.44 18.14 5.86
N ARG A 252 11.33 17.59 6.37
CA ARG A 252 11.37 16.77 7.59
C ARG A 252 11.88 15.35 7.34
N PRO A 253 12.82 14.84 8.15
CA PRO A 253 13.12 13.42 8.24
C PRO A 253 11.85 12.57 8.41
N LEU A 254 11.78 11.43 7.73
CA LEU A 254 10.60 10.55 7.79
C LEU A 254 10.94 9.20 8.42
N LEU A 255 10.15 8.81 9.40
CA LEU A 255 10.07 7.42 9.88
C LEU A 255 8.74 6.83 9.44
N MET A 256 8.78 5.82 8.59
CA MET A 256 7.62 5.10 8.09
C MET A 256 7.47 3.77 8.85
N VAL A 257 6.28 3.49 9.38
CA VAL A 257 5.98 2.25 10.11
C VAL A 257 4.83 1.55 9.40
N ALA A 258 5.13 0.39 8.80
CA ALA A 258 4.18 -0.48 8.13
C ALA A 258 3.95 -1.74 8.97
N VAL A 259 2.70 -2.19 9.08
CA VAL A 259 2.36 -3.51 9.63
C VAL A 259 1.50 -4.28 8.64
N GLY A 260 1.93 -5.49 8.28
CA GLY A 260 1.19 -6.41 7.41
C GLY A 260 0.94 -5.86 5.99
N SER A 261 0.00 -6.49 5.26
CA SER A 261 -0.42 -6.06 3.92
C SER A 261 -1.05 -4.66 3.94
N ARG A 262 -1.96 -4.43 4.88
CA ARG A 262 -2.68 -3.15 5.03
C ARG A 262 -1.75 -1.96 5.26
N GLY A 263 -0.67 -2.15 6.02
CA GLY A 263 0.29 -1.09 6.30
C GLY A 263 1.28 -0.82 5.18
N ILE A 264 1.79 -1.89 4.54
CA ILE A 264 2.80 -1.72 3.48
C ILE A 264 2.19 -1.25 2.17
N ALA A 265 0.91 -1.53 1.90
CA ALA A 265 0.25 -1.11 0.66
C ALA A 265 0.31 0.42 0.43
N PRO A 266 -0.21 1.28 1.32
CA PRO A 266 -0.14 2.73 1.13
C PRO A 266 1.29 3.27 1.26
N LEU A 267 2.15 2.62 2.05
CA LEU A 267 3.55 3.03 2.19
C LEU A 267 4.37 2.72 0.94
N ARG A 268 4.10 1.62 0.23
CA ARG A 268 4.66 1.37 -1.10
C ARG A 268 4.23 2.47 -2.07
N ALA A 269 2.95 2.84 -2.08
CA ALA A 269 2.48 3.94 -2.91
C ALA A 269 3.21 5.26 -2.59
N ALA A 270 3.55 5.50 -1.33
CA ALA A 270 4.34 6.65 -0.91
C ALA A 270 5.81 6.54 -1.34
N LEU A 271 6.44 5.39 -1.15
CA LEU A 271 7.83 5.14 -1.51
C LEU A 271 8.06 5.19 -3.03
N ALA A 272 7.05 4.83 -3.83
CA ALA A 272 7.07 4.98 -5.28
C ALA A 272 6.59 6.36 -5.78
N TRP A 273 6.34 7.32 -4.87
CA TRP A 273 5.88 8.65 -5.22
C TRP A 273 7.06 9.60 -5.44
N THR A 274 7.09 10.30 -6.58
CA THR A 274 8.21 11.15 -6.98
C THR A 274 8.65 12.18 -5.93
N PRO A 275 7.74 12.88 -5.20
CA PRO A 275 8.13 13.78 -4.13
C PRO A 275 8.89 13.09 -2.99
N VAL A 276 8.50 11.88 -2.60
CA VAL A 276 9.20 11.11 -1.54
C VAL A 276 10.57 10.64 -2.03
N LEU A 277 10.65 10.15 -3.28
CA LEU A 277 11.93 9.76 -3.87
C LEU A 277 12.90 10.94 -3.98
N ALA A 278 12.42 12.12 -4.37
CA ALA A 278 13.23 13.34 -4.40
C ALA A 278 13.69 13.73 -2.99
N HIS A 279 12.81 13.62 -1.99
CA HIS A 279 13.09 13.91 -0.59
C HIS A 279 14.16 12.99 0.01
N ALA A 280 14.11 11.69 -0.31
CA ALA A 280 15.05 10.68 0.16
C ALA A 280 16.52 10.99 -0.19
N THR A 281 16.75 11.79 -1.24
CA THR A 281 18.10 12.21 -1.64
C THR A 281 18.73 13.26 -0.72
N GLN A 282 17.92 13.96 0.08
CA GLN A 282 18.33 15.10 0.89
C GLN A 282 18.09 14.88 2.38
N HIS A 283 17.06 14.11 2.73
CA HIS A 283 16.63 13.89 4.10
C HIS A 283 16.48 12.38 4.37
N PRO A 284 16.83 11.92 5.57
CA PRO A 284 16.74 10.51 5.90
C PRO A 284 15.28 10.05 5.90
N ILE A 285 15.04 8.92 5.25
CA ILE A 285 13.77 8.19 5.27
C ILE A 285 14.07 6.76 5.72
N ASN A 286 13.45 6.31 6.81
CA ASN A 286 13.55 4.93 7.25
C ASN A 286 12.17 4.27 7.26
N LEU A 287 12.07 3.08 6.69
CA LEU A 287 10.91 2.20 6.74
C LEU A 287 11.18 1.09 7.76
N VAL A 288 10.33 1.01 8.78
CA VAL A 288 10.20 -0.14 9.67
C VAL A 288 8.97 -0.93 9.21
N TYR A 289 9.18 -2.15 8.73
CA TYR A 289 8.10 -3.00 8.22
C TYR A 289 7.97 -4.29 9.03
N ALA A 290 6.89 -4.39 9.79
CA ALA A 290 6.54 -5.60 10.52
C ALA A 290 5.68 -6.54 9.64
N ALA A 291 6.23 -7.71 9.35
CA ALA A 291 5.54 -8.82 8.69
C ALA A 291 5.51 -10.04 9.62
N GLU A 292 4.66 -11.01 9.32
CA GLU A 292 4.62 -12.26 10.09
C GLU A 292 5.93 -13.04 9.95
N SER A 293 6.42 -13.19 8.72
CA SER A 293 7.67 -13.90 8.43
C SER A 293 8.38 -13.27 7.22
N GLN A 294 9.59 -13.72 6.94
CA GLN A 294 10.31 -13.32 5.73
C GLN A 294 9.57 -13.76 4.45
N SER A 295 8.98 -14.95 4.43
CA SER A 295 8.31 -15.47 3.23
C SER A 295 7.01 -14.71 2.91
N SER A 296 6.33 -14.22 3.95
CA SER A 296 5.06 -13.51 3.84
C SER A 296 5.23 -11.99 3.67
N ALA A 297 6.46 -11.48 3.76
CA ALA A 297 6.74 -10.06 3.58
C ALA A 297 6.48 -9.64 2.11
N ALA A 298 5.73 -8.55 1.92
CA ALA A 298 5.39 -8.07 0.60
C ALA A 298 6.53 -7.25 -0.04
N TYR A 299 6.59 -7.32 -1.37
CA TYR A 299 7.44 -6.48 -2.23
C TYR A 299 8.95 -6.60 -1.97
N LEU A 300 9.42 -7.78 -1.52
CA LEU A 300 10.85 -8.02 -1.27
C LEU A 300 11.75 -7.59 -2.42
N LEU A 301 11.28 -7.77 -3.66
CA LEU A 301 12.02 -7.40 -4.88
C LEU A 301 12.19 -5.87 -5.06
N GLU A 302 11.31 -5.07 -4.47
CA GLU A 302 11.36 -3.60 -4.58
C GLU A 302 12.23 -2.96 -3.49
N TRP A 303 12.54 -3.69 -2.41
CA TRP A 303 13.28 -3.14 -1.26
C TRP A 303 14.67 -2.66 -1.65
N ASP A 304 15.35 -3.34 -2.58
CA ASP A 304 16.66 -2.92 -3.05
C ASP A 304 16.58 -1.59 -3.82
N SER A 305 15.56 -1.42 -4.68
CA SER A 305 15.32 -0.15 -5.36
C SER A 305 15.00 0.98 -4.37
N TRP A 306 14.29 0.71 -3.27
CA TRP A 306 14.05 1.72 -2.23
C TRP A 306 15.34 2.09 -1.50
N ARG A 307 16.20 1.11 -1.20
CA ARG A 307 17.53 1.35 -0.58
C ARG A 307 18.43 2.16 -1.50
N GLU A 308 18.45 1.84 -2.79
CA GLU A 308 19.19 2.60 -3.81
C GLU A 308 18.68 4.04 -3.92
N ALA A 309 17.39 4.27 -3.69
CA ALA A 309 16.80 5.61 -3.62
C ALA A 309 17.09 6.36 -2.30
N GLY A 310 17.80 5.75 -1.35
CA GLY A 310 18.19 6.36 -0.08
C GLY A 310 17.31 6.01 1.13
N VAL A 311 16.38 5.05 0.99
CA VAL A 311 15.50 4.63 2.09
C VAL A 311 16.14 3.52 2.92
N GLY A 312 16.24 3.72 4.24
CA GLY A 312 16.64 2.66 5.17
C GLY A 312 15.50 1.67 5.41
N VAL A 313 15.60 0.46 4.89
CA VAL A 313 14.55 -0.57 5.04
C VAL A 313 14.90 -1.56 6.16
N HIS A 314 14.08 -1.58 7.20
CA HIS A 314 14.24 -2.37 8.42
C HIS A 314 13.06 -3.34 8.62
N PRO A 315 13.16 -4.58 8.12
CA PRO A 315 12.12 -5.58 8.32
C PRO A 315 12.12 -6.12 9.75
N ILE A 316 10.93 -6.43 10.27
CA ILE A 316 10.70 -7.12 11.54
C ILE A 316 9.81 -8.32 11.25
N TYR A 317 10.18 -9.49 11.74
CA TYR A 317 9.42 -10.73 11.56
C TYR A 317 8.84 -11.19 12.90
N VAL A 318 7.54 -10.97 13.11
CA VAL A 318 6.86 -11.17 14.40
C VAL A 318 6.62 -12.65 14.71
N GLY A 319 6.44 -13.48 13.68
CA GLY A 319 6.29 -14.94 13.80
C GLY A 319 7.52 -15.61 14.42
N ASP A 320 8.72 -15.08 14.17
CA ASP A 320 9.95 -15.60 14.77
C ASP A 320 10.05 -15.26 16.27
N ILE A 321 9.51 -14.11 16.68
CA ILE A 321 9.49 -13.65 18.07
C ILE A 321 8.52 -14.51 18.89
N THR A 322 7.33 -14.76 18.35
CA THR A 322 6.29 -15.57 19.02
C THR A 322 6.66 -17.05 19.12
N ARG A 323 7.43 -17.60 18.16
CA ARG A 323 7.92 -18.98 18.21
C ARG A 323 9.09 -19.19 19.18
N ASN A 324 9.95 -18.18 19.33
CA ASN A 324 11.11 -18.24 20.21
C ASN A 324 10.81 -17.84 21.67
N GLY A 325 9.71 -17.10 21.90
CA GLY A 325 9.15 -16.91 23.23
C GLY A 325 8.46 -18.17 23.73
N ASN A 326 8.70 -18.56 24.99
CA ASN A 326 8.14 -19.73 25.69
C ASN A 326 6.60 -19.75 25.85
N ALA A 327 5.81 -19.42 24.83
CA ALA A 327 4.36 -19.54 24.83
C ALA A 327 3.93 -20.99 24.50
N SER A 328 4.33 -21.92 25.37
CA SER A 328 3.79 -23.28 25.41
C SER A 328 2.39 -23.25 26.03
N GLY A 329 1.41 -22.79 25.27
CA GLY A 329 0.01 -22.78 25.68
C GLY A 329 -0.89 -22.74 24.46
N ALA A 330 -1.40 -23.91 24.07
CA ALA A 330 -2.42 -24.05 23.03
C ALA A 330 -3.66 -23.25 23.42
N ALA A 331 -3.79 -22.03 22.91
CA ALA A 331 -4.92 -21.16 23.18
C ALA A 331 -5.77 -21.06 21.91
N THR A 332 -6.97 -21.60 22.00
CA THR A 332 -8.02 -21.60 20.99
C THR A 332 -8.40 -20.16 20.58
N GLY A 333 -8.19 -19.82 19.31
CA GLY A 333 -8.93 -18.83 18.50
C GLY A 333 -8.85 -17.35 18.90
N THR A 334 -9.27 -16.98 20.10
CA THR A 334 -9.42 -15.58 20.54
C THR A 334 -8.23 -15.04 21.31
N ALA A 335 -7.49 -15.91 22.02
CA ALA A 335 -6.27 -15.54 22.74
C ALA A 335 -5.06 -15.34 21.80
N ALA A 336 -5.04 -16.02 20.65
CA ALA A 336 -3.96 -15.92 19.67
C ALA A 336 -3.84 -14.51 19.08
N GLY A 337 -4.98 -13.84 18.81
CA GLY A 337 -4.99 -12.46 18.32
C GLY A 337 -4.40 -11.47 19.33
N SER A 338 -4.74 -11.61 20.62
CA SER A 338 -4.20 -10.75 21.68
C SER A 338 -2.70 -10.96 21.90
N ALA A 339 -2.22 -12.22 21.88
CA ALA A 339 -0.80 -12.52 21.99
C ALA A 339 0.01 -11.96 20.82
N HIS A 340 -0.52 -12.05 19.59
CA HIS A 340 0.13 -11.51 18.41
C HIS A 340 0.24 -9.98 18.47
N VAL A 341 -0.80 -9.27 18.89
CA VAL A 341 -0.78 -7.80 19.03
C VAL A 341 0.22 -7.35 20.08
N LEU A 342 0.34 -8.08 21.20
CA LEU A 342 1.35 -7.82 22.22
C LEU A 342 2.77 -8.02 21.69
N ALA A 343 3.03 -9.15 21.01
CA ALA A 343 4.34 -9.43 20.42
C ALA A 343 4.73 -8.40 19.35
N LEU A 344 3.77 -7.97 18.53
CA LEU A 344 3.97 -6.88 17.56
C LEU A 344 4.33 -5.57 18.26
N GLY A 345 3.61 -5.21 19.33
CA GLY A 345 3.88 -4.01 20.11
C GLY A 345 5.29 -3.99 20.70
N GLU A 346 5.71 -5.11 21.31
CA GLU A 346 7.05 -5.28 21.85
C GLU A 346 8.12 -5.20 20.76
N ALA A 347 7.91 -5.89 19.63
CA ALA A 347 8.85 -5.88 18.51
C ALA A 347 9.06 -4.47 17.94
N LEU A 348 7.97 -3.71 17.78
CA LEU A 348 8.04 -2.32 17.34
C LEU A 348 8.71 -1.43 18.40
N GLU A 349 8.45 -1.64 19.68
CA GLU A 349 9.12 -0.88 20.75
C GLU A 349 10.63 -1.13 20.76
N ILE A 350 11.06 -2.38 20.64
CA ILE A 350 12.49 -2.73 20.55
C ILE A 350 13.12 -2.10 19.31
N ALA A 351 12.47 -2.21 18.15
CA ALA A 351 13.02 -1.69 16.90
C ALA A 351 13.14 -0.15 16.91
N LEU A 352 12.16 0.55 17.49
CA LEU A 352 12.13 2.01 17.49
C LEU A 352 12.92 2.64 18.64
N PHE A 353 12.98 1.99 19.80
CA PHE A 353 13.52 2.60 21.02
C PHE A 353 14.64 1.78 21.69
N GLY A 354 14.78 0.49 21.36
CA GLY A 354 15.73 -0.41 22.01
C GLY A 354 17.16 -0.41 21.44
N GLY A 355 17.37 0.12 20.23
CA GLY A 355 18.70 0.18 19.62
C GLY A 355 19.67 1.14 20.35
N GLU A 356 20.97 1.07 20.03
CA GLU A 356 22.03 1.86 20.69
C GLU A 356 21.79 3.38 20.70
N ARG A 357 21.04 3.89 19.71
CA ARG A 357 20.66 5.31 19.60
C ARG A 357 19.16 5.57 19.84
N GLY A 358 18.41 4.56 20.26
CA GLY A 358 16.95 4.60 20.41
C GLY A 358 16.25 5.22 19.20
N LEU A 359 15.27 6.09 19.48
CA LEU A 359 14.46 6.78 18.46
C LEU A 359 15.32 7.61 17.48
N VAL A 360 16.38 8.26 17.97
CA VAL A 360 17.30 9.04 17.12
C VAL A 360 17.96 8.12 16.09
N GLY A 361 18.29 6.89 16.48
CA GLY A 361 18.80 5.87 15.56
C GLY A 361 17.78 5.49 14.49
N ALA A 362 16.54 5.21 14.90
CA ALA A 362 15.44 4.90 13.98
C ALA A 362 15.13 6.05 13.00
N LEU A 363 15.46 7.29 13.37
CA LEU A 363 15.35 8.49 12.54
C LEU A 363 16.59 8.80 11.69
N GLY A 364 17.55 7.87 11.60
CA GLY A 364 18.77 8.09 10.82
C GLY A 364 19.68 9.16 11.41
N GLY A 365 19.59 9.41 12.71
CA GLY A 365 20.38 10.43 13.42
C GLY A 365 19.71 11.80 13.55
N ALA A 366 18.51 11.99 12.99
CA ALA A 366 17.79 13.26 13.06
C ALA A 366 17.20 13.57 14.46
N ASP A 367 16.98 14.85 14.74
CA ASP A 367 16.24 15.31 15.93
C ASP A 367 14.77 14.88 15.83
N PRO A 368 14.22 14.12 16.81
CA PRO A 368 12.81 13.75 16.85
C PRO A 368 11.84 14.93 16.72
N ARG A 369 12.22 16.14 17.15
CA ARG A 369 11.37 17.35 17.07
C ARG A 369 11.19 17.86 15.65
N GLU A 370 12.13 17.54 14.77
CA GLU A 370 12.11 17.94 13.36
C GLU A 370 11.54 16.85 12.47
N ALA A 371 11.43 15.61 12.96
CA ALA A 371 10.92 14.48 12.22
C ALA A 371 9.38 14.45 12.07
N ALA A 372 8.92 13.69 11.09
CA ALA A 372 7.54 13.22 10.99
C ALA A 372 7.50 11.68 10.94
N VAL A 373 6.46 11.11 11.54
CA VAL A 373 6.27 9.65 11.59
C VAL A 373 5.00 9.29 10.84
N VAL A 374 5.11 8.35 9.92
CA VAL A 374 4.03 7.91 9.03
C VAL A 374 3.68 6.47 9.40
N MET A 375 2.45 6.21 9.85
CA MET A 375 2.03 4.90 10.33
C MET A 375 0.84 4.36 9.52
N SER A 376 0.85 3.07 9.21
CA SER A 376 -0.29 2.38 8.60
C SER A 376 -0.33 0.90 8.97
N GLY A 377 -1.55 0.35 9.12
CA GLY A 377 -1.78 -1.04 9.48
C GLY A 377 -1.52 -1.37 10.95
N VAL A 378 -1.16 -0.37 11.77
CA VAL A 378 -0.84 -0.56 13.19
C VAL A 378 -2.14 -0.72 13.99
N PRO A 379 -2.32 -1.82 14.76
CA PRO A 379 -3.50 -1.99 15.62
C PRO A 379 -3.70 -0.81 16.56
N GLY A 380 -4.95 -0.44 16.84
CA GLY A 380 -5.29 0.82 17.54
C GLY A 380 -4.66 0.97 18.93
N ASP A 381 -4.57 -0.11 19.71
CA ASP A 381 -3.91 -0.13 21.02
C ASP A 381 -2.39 0.06 20.91
N VAL A 382 -1.75 -0.62 19.96
CA VAL A 382 -0.33 -0.46 19.64
C VAL A 382 -0.05 0.94 19.09
N ALA A 383 -0.89 1.45 18.19
CA ALA A 383 -0.76 2.79 17.60
C ALA A 383 -0.88 3.88 18.68
N ALA A 384 -1.83 3.75 19.62
CA ALA A 384 -1.98 4.66 20.74
C ALA A 384 -0.77 4.60 21.69
N HIS A 385 -0.24 3.41 21.95
CA HIS A 385 0.98 3.23 22.73
C HIS A 385 2.18 3.90 22.05
N LEU A 386 2.45 3.57 20.79
CA LEU A 386 3.54 4.15 20.00
C LEU A 386 3.42 5.67 19.90
N THR A 387 2.23 6.20 19.68
CA THR A 387 1.96 7.65 19.67
C THR A 387 2.44 8.31 20.96
N ARG A 388 2.08 7.76 22.12
CA ARG A 388 2.53 8.30 23.41
C ARG A 388 4.06 8.22 23.56
N ARG A 389 4.67 7.11 23.15
CA ARG A 389 6.12 6.90 23.23
C ARG A 389 6.88 7.85 22.29
N LEU A 390 6.42 8.03 21.06
CA LEU A 390 7.00 8.94 20.07
C LEU A 390 6.91 10.40 20.55
N THR A 391 5.75 10.82 21.06
CA THR A 391 5.60 12.17 21.61
C THR A 391 6.45 12.38 22.86
N HIS A 392 6.55 11.39 23.74
CA HIS A 392 7.48 11.45 24.87
C HIS A 392 8.95 11.53 24.41
N GLY A 393 9.29 10.86 23.30
CA GLY A 393 10.58 10.94 22.63
C GLY A 393 10.85 12.25 21.89
N GLY A 394 9.90 13.19 21.88
CA GLY A 394 10.06 14.53 21.31
C GLY A 394 9.41 14.75 19.94
N VAL A 395 8.80 13.71 19.34
CA VAL A 395 8.06 13.87 18.07
C VAL A 395 6.81 14.70 18.31
N GLN A 396 6.62 15.74 17.52
CA GLN A 396 5.43 16.59 17.61
C GLN A 396 4.19 15.75 17.26
N SER A 397 3.14 15.83 18.09
CA SER A 397 1.91 15.04 17.89
C SER A 397 1.26 15.32 16.54
N GLU A 398 1.27 16.58 16.09
CA GLU A 398 0.78 16.99 14.76
C GLU A 398 1.61 16.41 13.59
N ARG A 399 2.81 15.88 13.85
CA ARG A 399 3.68 15.23 12.85
C ARG A 399 3.61 13.70 12.88
N LEU A 400 2.66 13.16 13.64
CA LEU A 400 2.24 11.77 13.55
C LEU A 400 1.13 11.66 12.50
N LEU A 401 1.45 11.06 11.36
CA LEU A 401 0.59 10.91 10.21
C LEU A 401 0.09 9.47 10.13
N PHE A 402 -1.20 9.30 9.87
CA PHE A 402 -1.84 8.00 9.81
C PHE A 402 -2.49 7.79 8.44
N CYS A 403 -2.46 6.54 7.99
CA CYS A 403 -3.25 6.04 6.87
C CYS A 403 -4.09 4.87 7.37
N ASP A 404 -5.03 5.18 8.26
CA ASP A 404 -6.12 4.31 8.68
C ASP A 404 -7.31 5.17 9.10
N PHE A 405 -8.52 4.69 8.81
CA PHE A 405 -9.73 5.12 9.49
C PHE A 405 -9.87 4.23 10.73
N PHE A 406 -9.57 4.77 11.92
CA PHE A 406 -9.80 4.11 13.20
C PHE A 406 -11.29 3.97 13.51
#